data_AF-A0A7C5D1G3-F1
#
_entry.id   AF-A0A7C5D1G3-F1
#
_cell.length_a   1.000
_cell.length_b   1.000
_cell.length_c   1.000
_cell.angle_alpha   90.00
_cell.angle_beta   90.00
_cell.angle_gamma   90.00
#
_symmetry.space_group_name_H-M   'P 1'
#
loop_
_entity.id
_entity.type
_entity.pdbx_description
1 polymer ?
#
loop_
_entity_poly.entity_id
_entity_poly.type
_entity_poly.pdbx_seq_one_letter_code
_entity_poly.pdbx_strand_id
1 'polypeptide(L)'
;MDMKALSEWTLEILRRADFEAAGIRSTRSMNFDLVARRDDLLTLIKLMEDRRKFSTRDSSDMRYLSRVLSASPLLLVPSPQGDLQDGVLSLSHGIPTMTLATLKEHLIEDVPPMVYTSSGGHYVALDGERMRRARERSGISLGALAKDVGVSRRAVQMYESGMGADLEIAIRIEEALKVTLILPLDPFSRSEELDEIRDSMSRGEELSSEVLEHLDRIGMEVIPTPKCPFDALTRAEGEMFMTSIGDPGASINRLGTTLSNISRVTGNESFIVTTGPVKARNIAGTPLISAREVKDSRDINELVDLIRHRRKIGRR
;
A
#
# COMPACT_ATOMS: atom_id res chain seq x y z
N MET A 1 19.76 9.30 7.24
CA MET A 1 18.74 8.93 8.25
C MET A 1 18.68 7.42 8.28
N ASP A 2 18.74 6.79 9.46
CA ASP A 2 18.61 5.33 9.57
C ASP A 2 17.13 4.89 9.43
N MET A 3 16.91 3.58 9.26
CA MET A 3 15.58 3.02 9.06
C MET A 3 14.64 3.19 10.26
N LYS A 4 15.19 3.25 11.47
CA LYS A 4 14.39 3.43 12.68
C LYS A 4 13.84 4.85 12.75
N ALA A 5 14.68 5.84 12.51
CA ALA A 5 14.29 7.23 12.42
C ALA A 5 13.30 7.46 11.27
N LEU A 6 13.53 6.86 10.08
CA LEU A 6 12.57 6.94 8.98
C LEU A 6 11.18 6.42 9.38
N SER A 7 11.13 5.27 10.08
CA SER A 7 9.88 4.70 10.58
C SER A 7 9.19 5.63 11.60
N GLU A 8 9.93 6.16 12.57
CA GLU A 8 9.40 7.05 13.61
C GLU A 8 8.83 8.35 13.01
N TRP A 9 9.57 9.01 12.11
CA TRP A 9 9.12 10.21 11.42
C TRP A 9 7.91 9.96 10.53
N THR A 10 7.88 8.84 9.80
CA THR A 10 6.75 8.48 8.95
C THR A 10 5.48 8.27 9.78
N LEU A 11 5.59 7.56 10.91
CA LEU A 11 4.47 7.39 11.84
C LEU A 11 3.99 8.71 12.44
N GLU A 12 4.89 9.64 12.73
CA GLU A 12 4.52 10.97 13.23
C GLU A 12 3.76 11.78 12.18
N ILE A 13 4.24 11.81 10.93
CA ILE A 13 3.55 12.48 9.82
C ILE A 13 2.15 11.89 9.62
N LEU A 14 2.04 10.56 9.56
CA LEU A 14 0.76 9.88 9.39
C LEU A 14 -0.23 10.26 10.50
N ARG A 15 0.20 10.19 11.77
CA ARG A 15 -0.67 10.54 12.92
C ARG A 15 -1.09 11.99 12.93
N ARG A 16 -0.19 12.91 12.55
CA ARG A 16 -0.52 14.34 12.42
C ARG A 16 -1.49 14.62 11.28
N ALA A 17 -1.57 13.73 10.29
CA ALA A 17 -2.51 13.77 9.19
C ALA A 17 -3.79 12.93 9.46
N ASP A 18 -4.07 12.64 10.74
CA ASP A 18 -5.24 11.88 11.21
C ASP A 18 -5.32 10.42 10.76
N PHE A 19 -4.19 9.81 10.37
CA PHE A 19 -4.13 8.37 10.17
C PHE A 19 -4.00 7.63 11.50
N GLU A 20 -4.76 6.54 11.63
CA GLU A 20 -4.36 5.46 12.53
C GLU A 20 -3.21 4.70 11.87
N ALA A 21 -2.05 4.60 12.54
CA ALA A 21 -0.87 3.97 11.96
C ALA A 21 -0.13 3.04 12.94
N ALA A 22 0.32 1.90 12.43
CA ALA A 22 1.09 0.90 13.15
C ALA A 22 2.37 0.52 12.39
N GLY A 23 3.48 0.41 13.12
CA GLY A 23 4.74 -0.07 12.57
C GLY A 23 5.03 -1.52 12.95
N ILE A 24 5.61 -2.26 12.01
CA ILE A 24 6.01 -3.65 12.17
C ILE A 24 7.44 -3.69 12.66
N ARG A 25 7.64 -4.23 13.87
CA ARG A 25 8.97 -4.47 14.42
C ARG A 25 9.41 -5.89 14.06
N SER A 26 10.21 -6.01 13.01
CA SER A 26 10.77 -7.27 12.55
C SER A 26 12.30 -7.18 12.41
N THR A 27 12.99 -8.28 12.69
CA THR A 27 14.42 -8.44 12.38
C THR A 27 14.68 -8.85 10.94
N ARG A 28 13.63 -9.27 10.21
CA ARG A 28 13.65 -9.65 8.80
C ARG A 28 12.98 -8.58 7.95
N SER A 29 13.41 -8.41 6.70
CA SER A 29 12.73 -7.53 5.75
C SER A 29 11.35 -8.09 5.42
N MET A 30 10.32 -7.30 5.69
CA MET A 30 8.92 -7.61 5.40
C MET A 30 8.45 -6.94 4.10
N ASN A 31 7.33 -7.40 3.52
CA ASN A 31 6.76 -6.81 2.31
C ASN A 31 6.27 -5.36 2.52
N PHE A 32 5.93 -5.01 3.76
CA PHE A 32 5.63 -3.65 4.20
C PHE A 32 6.12 -3.48 5.63
N ASP A 33 6.43 -2.25 6.02
CA ASP A 33 6.98 -1.92 7.34
C ASP A 33 5.97 -1.16 8.20
N LEU A 34 5.02 -0.45 7.57
CA LEU A 34 3.94 0.27 8.24
C LEU A 34 2.60 -0.01 7.57
N VAL A 35 1.53 0.04 8.35
CA VAL A 35 0.16 0.09 7.88
C VAL A 35 -0.50 1.35 8.44
N ALA A 36 -1.29 2.03 7.62
CA ALA A 36 -2.00 3.22 8.03
C ALA A 36 -3.40 3.27 7.42
N ARG A 37 -4.37 3.77 8.18
CA ARG A 37 -5.74 4.00 7.72
C ARG A 37 -6.22 5.40 8.07
N ARG A 38 -6.89 6.05 7.12
CA ARG A 38 -7.70 7.25 7.33
C ARG A 38 -8.97 7.10 6.52
N ASP A 39 -10.12 7.11 7.20
CA ASP A 39 -11.42 6.81 6.59
C ASP A 39 -11.38 5.47 5.82
N ASP A 40 -11.77 5.48 4.54
CA ASP A 40 -11.77 4.32 3.66
C ASP A 40 -10.38 4.02 3.04
N LEU A 41 -9.41 4.93 3.19
CA LEU A 41 -8.05 4.74 2.68
C LEU A 41 -7.26 3.87 3.64
N LEU A 42 -6.93 2.65 3.21
CA LEU A 42 -5.91 1.80 3.84
C LEU A 42 -4.64 1.85 2.98
N THR A 43 -3.47 2.04 3.59
CA THR A 43 -2.18 2.01 2.87
C THR A 43 -1.19 1.08 3.54
N LEU A 44 -0.46 0.32 2.72
CA LEU A 44 0.69 -0.48 3.12
C LEU A 44 1.95 0.27 2.68
N ILE A 45 2.82 0.62 3.63
CA ILE A 45 4.00 1.44 3.35
C ILE A 45 5.25 0.59 3.57
N LYS A 46 6.06 0.48 2.51
CA LYS A 46 7.40 -0.11 2.55
C LYS A 46 8.42 1.02 2.67
N LEU A 47 9.30 0.93 3.65
CA LEU A 47 10.39 1.88 3.87
C LEU A 47 11.69 1.31 3.28
N MET A 48 12.43 2.14 2.54
CA MET A 48 13.68 1.75 1.88
C MET A 48 14.75 2.83 2.02
N GLU A 49 15.98 2.44 2.36
CA GLU A 49 17.12 3.37 2.28
C GLU A 49 17.53 3.64 0.85
N ASP A 50 17.38 2.66 -0.04
CA ASP A 50 17.72 2.75 -1.46
C ASP A 50 16.64 2.04 -2.27
N ARG A 51 15.84 2.80 -3.04
CA ARG A 51 14.74 2.24 -3.83
C ARG A 51 15.21 1.23 -4.87
N ARG A 52 16.47 1.26 -5.32
CA ARG A 52 17.01 0.31 -6.32
C ARG A 52 17.14 -1.11 -5.78
N LYS A 53 17.11 -1.28 -4.46
CA LYS A 53 17.08 -2.59 -3.81
C LYS A 53 15.68 -3.20 -3.77
N PHE A 54 14.63 -2.42 -4.09
CA PHE A 54 13.27 -2.93 -4.18
C PHE A 54 13.14 -3.74 -5.46
N SER A 55 12.84 -5.03 -5.35
CA SER A 55 12.83 -5.94 -6.49
C SER A 55 11.45 -6.08 -7.13
N THR A 56 11.41 -6.59 -8.37
CA THR A 56 10.14 -7.00 -9.02
C THR A 56 9.37 -8.01 -8.16
N ARG A 57 10.06 -8.90 -7.43
CA ARG A 57 9.41 -9.86 -6.53
C ARG A 57 8.74 -9.14 -5.36
N ASP A 58 9.46 -8.25 -4.68
CA ASP A 58 8.87 -7.49 -3.57
C ASP A 58 7.68 -6.64 -4.04
N SER A 59 7.75 -6.07 -5.25
CA SER A 59 6.63 -5.35 -5.87
C SER A 59 5.41 -6.25 -6.13
N SER A 60 5.63 -7.47 -6.62
CA SER A 60 4.56 -8.44 -6.89
C SER A 60 3.87 -8.84 -5.60
N ASP A 61 4.65 -9.19 -4.57
CA ASP A 61 4.14 -9.64 -3.27
C ASP A 61 3.35 -8.50 -2.59
N MET A 62 3.88 -7.27 -2.63
CA MET A 62 3.23 -6.09 -2.06
C MET A 62 1.94 -5.70 -2.80
N ARG A 63 1.91 -5.79 -4.14
CA ARG A 63 0.68 -5.56 -4.92
C ARG A 63 -0.40 -6.58 -4.62
N TYR A 64 -0.02 -7.85 -4.55
CA TYR A 64 -0.95 -8.93 -4.24
C TYR A 64 -1.60 -8.70 -2.87
N LEU A 65 -0.80 -8.44 -1.84
CA LEU A 65 -1.29 -8.11 -0.50
C LEU A 65 -2.20 -6.89 -0.48
N SER A 66 -1.81 -5.85 -1.21
CA SER A 66 -2.59 -4.61 -1.33
C SER A 66 -3.95 -4.88 -1.97
N ARG A 67 -4.02 -5.74 -3.00
CA ARG A 67 -5.29 -6.16 -3.62
C ARG A 67 -6.17 -6.92 -2.62
N VAL A 68 -5.63 -7.94 -1.96
CA VAL A 68 -6.38 -8.77 -1.01
C VAL A 68 -6.94 -7.92 0.14
N LEU A 69 -6.15 -6.96 0.64
CA LEU A 69 -6.54 -6.07 1.74
C LEU A 69 -7.30 -4.81 1.28
N SER A 70 -7.51 -4.61 -0.02
CA SER A 70 -8.04 -3.37 -0.59
C SER A 70 -7.27 -2.11 -0.15
N ALA A 71 -5.95 -2.24 -0.02
CA ALA A 71 -5.04 -1.19 0.39
C ALA A 71 -4.28 -0.58 -0.81
N SER A 72 -3.74 0.61 -0.62
CA SER A 72 -2.84 1.28 -1.56
C SER A 72 -1.38 1.04 -1.17
N PRO A 73 -0.54 0.45 -2.03
CA PRO A 73 0.88 0.26 -1.75
C PRO A 73 1.64 1.56 -1.94
N LEU A 74 2.58 1.85 -1.04
CA LEU A 74 3.46 3.00 -1.14
C LEU A 74 4.90 2.61 -0.76
N LEU A 75 5.86 3.01 -1.59
CA LEU A 75 7.28 2.93 -1.27
C LEU A 75 7.79 4.31 -0.82
N LEU A 76 8.41 4.37 0.35
CA LEU A 76 8.94 5.61 0.90
C LEU A 76 10.45 5.54 1.09
N VAL A 77 11.15 6.56 0.61
CA VAL A 77 12.59 6.75 0.80
C VAL A 77 12.87 7.99 1.66
N PRO A 78 14.00 8.03 2.39
CA PRO A 78 14.30 9.14 3.30
C PRO A 78 14.60 10.46 2.59
N SER A 79 15.06 10.42 1.34
CA SER A 79 15.58 11.59 0.61
C SER A 79 15.57 11.34 -0.90
N PRO A 80 15.76 12.38 -1.73
CA PRO A 80 15.94 12.24 -3.18
C PRO A 80 17.00 11.23 -3.59
N GLN A 81 16.75 10.49 -4.68
CA GLN A 81 17.61 9.44 -5.21
C GLN A 81 17.49 9.33 -6.73
N GLY A 82 18.53 9.70 -7.49
CA GLY A 82 18.50 9.68 -8.95
C GLY A 82 17.40 10.60 -9.50
N ASP A 83 16.48 10.08 -10.31
CA ASP A 83 15.35 10.82 -10.88
C ASP A 83 14.20 11.10 -9.88
N LEU A 84 14.25 10.59 -8.65
CA LEU A 84 13.28 10.90 -7.61
C LEU A 84 13.76 12.12 -6.81
N GLN A 85 13.02 13.21 -6.92
CA GLN A 85 13.21 14.44 -6.18
C GLN A 85 12.02 14.70 -5.25
N ASP A 86 12.14 15.67 -4.35
CA ASP A 86 11.00 16.12 -3.54
C ASP A 86 9.92 16.73 -4.46
N GLY A 87 8.65 16.52 -4.13
CA GLY A 87 7.50 16.86 -4.98
C GLY A 87 7.27 15.95 -6.20
N VAL A 88 8.14 14.95 -6.43
CA VAL A 88 8.03 14.01 -7.57
C VAL A 88 7.48 12.65 -7.09
N LEU A 89 6.51 12.12 -7.82
CA LEU A 89 5.99 10.77 -7.67
C LEU A 89 6.59 9.84 -8.73
N SER A 90 7.42 8.89 -8.32
CA SER A 90 8.02 7.90 -9.23
C SER A 90 7.34 6.54 -9.11
N LEU A 91 7.72 5.60 -9.96
CA LEU A 91 7.28 4.21 -9.90
C LEU A 91 8.49 3.29 -9.71
N SER A 92 8.55 2.57 -8.58
CA SER A 92 9.53 1.50 -8.38
C SER A 92 8.89 0.15 -8.64
N HIS A 93 9.16 -0.43 -9.81
CA HIS A 93 8.45 -1.60 -10.33
C HIS A 93 6.91 -1.41 -10.32
N GLY A 94 6.48 -0.17 -10.57
CA GLY A 94 5.10 0.28 -10.58
C GLY A 94 4.39 0.26 -9.21
N ILE A 95 5.14 0.28 -8.11
CA ILE A 95 4.64 0.81 -6.83
C ILE A 95 4.90 2.32 -6.81
N PRO A 96 3.91 3.16 -6.45
CA PRO A 96 4.13 4.59 -6.20
C PRO A 96 5.27 4.79 -5.19
N THR A 97 6.23 5.64 -5.55
CA THR A 97 7.42 5.91 -4.75
C THR A 97 7.62 7.40 -4.57
N MET A 98 7.79 7.83 -3.33
CA MET A 98 8.07 9.24 -3.01
C MET A 98 9.07 9.38 -1.86
N THR A 99 9.53 10.61 -1.62
CA THR A 99 10.38 10.92 -0.47
C THR A 99 9.54 11.21 0.78
N LEU A 100 10.16 11.11 1.96
CA LEU A 100 9.55 11.52 3.22
C LEU A 100 9.08 12.99 3.20
N ALA A 101 9.83 13.88 2.53
CA ALA A 101 9.45 15.28 2.37
C ALA A 101 8.16 15.43 1.56
N THR A 102 8.07 14.77 0.40
CA THR A 102 6.84 14.75 -0.41
C THR A 102 5.63 14.21 0.36
N LEU A 103 5.83 13.16 1.18
CA LEU A 103 4.75 12.63 2.02
C LEU A 103 4.24 13.66 3.03
N LYS A 104 5.15 14.42 3.67
CA LYS A 104 4.81 15.47 4.62
C LYS A 104 4.07 16.62 3.92
N GLU A 105 4.61 17.10 2.81
CA GLU A 105 3.99 18.15 2.00
C GLU A 105 2.56 17.76 1.59
N HIS A 106 2.40 16.53 1.08
CA HIS A 106 1.11 16.02 0.65
C HIS A 106 0.10 15.87 1.80
N LEU A 107 0.51 15.28 2.93
CA LEU A 107 -0.42 14.92 4.00
C LEU A 107 -0.69 16.02 5.03
N ILE A 108 0.28 16.92 5.25
CA ILE A 108 0.22 17.94 6.31
C ILE A 108 0.05 19.34 5.74
N GLU A 109 0.69 19.63 4.61
CA GLU A 109 0.73 20.97 4.01
C GLU A 109 -0.29 21.12 2.88
N ASP A 110 -1.00 20.04 2.54
CA ASP A 110 -1.97 19.97 1.44
C ASP A 110 -1.34 20.33 0.08
N VAL A 111 -0.06 19.98 -0.09
CA VAL A 111 0.72 20.17 -1.32
C VAL A 111 0.96 18.82 -2.00
N PRO A 112 0.09 18.37 -2.92
CA PRO A 112 0.23 17.09 -3.58
C PRO A 112 1.40 17.08 -4.58
N PRO A 113 2.01 15.91 -4.86
CA PRO A 113 2.96 15.79 -5.95
C PRO A 113 2.25 16.07 -7.28
N MET A 114 2.87 16.88 -8.14
CA MET A 114 2.34 17.22 -9.48
C MET A 114 3.17 16.61 -10.60
N VAL A 115 4.40 16.20 -10.29
CA VAL A 115 5.39 15.70 -11.23
C VAL A 115 5.54 14.20 -11.07
N TYR A 116 5.64 13.47 -12.17
CA TYR A 116 6.00 12.06 -12.17
C TYR A 116 7.17 11.75 -13.10
N THR A 117 7.85 10.62 -12.86
CA THR A 117 8.95 10.15 -13.72
C THR A 117 8.45 9.15 -14.75
N SER A 118 8.78 9.37 -16.02
CA SER A 118 8.57 8.39 -17.11
C SER A 118 9.70 8.51 -18.13
N SER A 119 10.13 7.40 -18.74
CA SER A 119 11.19 7.40 -19.78
C SER A 119 12.47 8.18 -19.43
N GLY A 120 12.81 8.29 -18.13
CA GLY A 120 13.98 9.04 -17.65
C GLY A 120 13.82 10.57 -17.60
N GLY A 121 12.61 11.11 -17.74
CA GLY A 121 12.30 12.54 -17.60
C GLY A 121 11.17 12.83 -16.63
N HIS A 122 10.90 14.13 -16.43
CA HIS A 122 9.85 14.64 -15.54
C HIS A 122 8.62 15.09 -16.33
N TYR A 123 7.48 14.52 -15.98
CA TYR A 123 6.22 14.72 -16.67
C TYR A 123 5.16 15.17 -15.69
N VAL A 124 4.08 15.73 -16.22
CA VAL A 124 2.93 16.18 -15.44
C VAL A 124 1.64 15.76 -16.12
N ALA A 125 0.61 15.47 -15.33
CA ALA A 125 -0.73 15.24 -15.84
C ALA A 125 -1.39 16.58 -16.19
N LEU A 126 -2.15 16.62 -17.28
CA LEU A 126 -2.81 17.84 -17.77
C LEU A 126 -4.32 17.67 -17.82
N ASP A 127 -5.04 18.72 -17.45
CA ASP A 127 -6.47 18.86 -17.74
C ASP A 127 -6.65 19.21 -19.22
N GLY A 128 -6.69 18.17 -20.07
CA GLY A 128 -6.81 18.31 -21.52
C GLY A 128 -8.07 19.06 -21.96
N GLU A 129 -9.19 18.83 -21.28
CA GLU A 129 -10.45 19.52 -21.57
C GLU A 129 -10.40 21.01 -21.19
N ARG A 130 -9.76 21.37 -20.07
CA ARG A 130 -9.52 22.77 -19.71
C ARG A 130 -8.54 23.42 -20.67
N MET A 131 -7.48 22.71 -21.09
CA MET A 131 -6.52 23.18 -22.09
C MET A 131 -7.22 23.51 -23.41
N ARG A 132 -8.04 22.59 -23.92
CA ARG A 132 -8.82 22.79 -25.15
C ARG A 132 -9.73 24.01 -25.07
N ARG A 133 -10.51 24.11 -23.99
CA ARG A 133 -11.41 25.24 -23.75
C ARG A 133 -10.68 26.57 -23.62
N ALA A 134 -9.48 26.61 -23.03
CA ALA A 134 -8.68 27.82 -22.93
C ALA A 134 -8.12 28.23 -24.29
N ARG A 135 -7.57 27.28 -25.06
CA ARG A 135 -7.05 27.53 -26.41
C ARG A 135 -8.14 28.07 -27.35
N GLU A 136 -9.32 27.44 -27.37
CA GLU A 136 -10.44 27.84 -28.23
C GLU A 136 -10.97 29.24 -27.86
N ARG A 137 -11.09 29.56 -26.56
CA ARG A 137 -11.49 30.90 -26.09
C ARG A 137 -10.51 32.00 -26.48
N SER A 138 -9.22 31.68 -26.54
CA SER A 138 -8.18 32.61 -26.97
C SER A 138 -8.03 32.72 -28.49
N GLY A 139 -8.84 32.00 -29.28
CA GLY A 139 -8.76 32.01 -30.74
C GLY A 139 -7.49 31.38 -31.30
N ILE A 140 -6.75 30.60 -30.50
CA ILE A 140 -5.47 30.00 -30.88
C ILE A 140 -5.72 28.68 -31.61
N SER A 141 -5.14 28.53 -32.81
CA SER A 141 -5.19 27.23 -33.51
C SER A 141 -4.24 26.21 -32.88
N LEU A 142 -4.51 24.92 -33.05
CA LEU A 142 -3.59 23.85 -32.60
C LEU A 142 -2.17 24.05 -33.14
N GLY A 143 -2.03 24.48 -34.39
CA GLY A 143 -0.72 24.72 -35.01
C GLY A 143 0.00 25.96 -34.45
N ALA A 144 -0.76 27.00 -34.11
CA ALA A 144 -0.20 28.20 -33.49
C ALA A 144 0.33 27.89 -32.09
N LEU A 145 -0.46 27.20 -31.24
CA LEU A 145 -0.01 26.78 -29.92
C LEU A 145 1.21 25.85 -30.01
N ALA A 146 1.17 24.87 -30.92
CA ALA A 146 2.27 23.94 -31.13
C ALA A 146 3.59 24.66 -31.46
N LYS A 147 3.54 25.68 -32.32
CA LYS A 147 4.70 26.50 -32.67
C LYS A 147 5.21 27.28 -31.45
N ASP A 148 4.32 27.90 -30.68
CA ASP A 148 4.68 28.69 -29.49
C ASP A 148 5.37 27.85 -28.42
N VAL A 149 4.85 26.64 -28.16
CA VAL A 149 5.39 25.75 -27.11
C VAL A 149 6.43 24.75 -27.64
N GLY A 150 6.79 24.84 -28.93
CA GLY A 150 7.91 24.08 -29.51
C GLY A 150 7.64 22.58 -29.67
N VAL A 151 6.40 22.19 -29.91
CA VAL A 151 5.98 20.79 -30.08
C VAL A 151 5.27 20.56 -31.41
N SER A 152 4.95 19.31 -31.74
CA SER A 152 4.14 19.01 -32.92
C SER A 152 2.66 19.35 -32.70
N ARG A 153 1.94 19.67 -33.77
CA ARG A 153 0.47 19.82 -33.73
C ARG A 153 -0.22 18.57 -33.14
N ARG A 154 0.34 17.38 -33.39
CA ARG A 154 -0.16 16.12 -32.86
C ARG A 154 0.03 16.04 -31.34
N ALA A 155 1.15 16.53 -30.81
CA ALA A 155 1.38 16.57 -29.35
C ALA A 155 0.31 17.41 -28.64
N VAL A 156 0.00 18.61 -29.16
CA VAL A 156 -1.08 19.45 -28.61
C VAL A 156 -2.42 18.72 -28.59
N GLN A 157 -2.75 17.97 -29.65
CA GLN A 157 -3.98 17.15 -29.66
C GLN A 157 -3.97 16.06 -28.60
N MET A 158 -2.82 15.41 -28.36
CA MET A 158 -2.69 14.37 -27.34
C MET A 158 -2.82 14.96 -25.94
N TYR A 159 -2.23 16.14 -25.69
CA TYR A 159 -2.39 16.85 -24.41
C TYR A 159 -3.85 17.24 -24.16
N GLU A 160 -4.55 17.77 -25.17
CA GLU A 160 -5.99 18.06 -25.08
C GLU A 160 -6.85 16.80 -24.87
N SER A 161 -6.32 15.62 -25.22
CA SER A 161 -6.97 14.33 -24.99
C SER A 161 -6.62 13.70 -23.63
N GLY A 162 -5.87 14.41 -22.76
CA GLY A 162 -5.51 13.96 -21.42
C GLY A 162 -4.15 13.27 -21.29
N MET A 163 -3.33 13.24 -22.34
CA MET A 163 -1.96 12.75 -22.25
C MET A 163 -1.11 13.73 -21.41
N GLY A 164 -0.26 13.19 -20.53
CA GLY A 164 0.73 13.99 -19.82
C GLY A 164 1.77 14.62 -20.75
N ALA A 165 2.40 15.68 -20.28
CA ALA A 165 3.45 16.40 -20.99
C ALA A 165 4.73 16.46 -20.16
N ASP A 166 5.86 16.70 -20.81
CA ASP A 166 7.09 17.10 -20.12
C ASP A 166 6.81 18.39 -19.31
N LEU A 167 7.41 18.51 -18.12
CA LEU A 167 7.18 19.62 -17.21
C LEU A 167 7.45 20.99 -17.87
N GLU A 168 8.54 21.13 -18.63
CA GLU A 168 8.88 22.40 -19.28
C GLU A 168 7.84 22.76 -20.36
N ILE A 169 7.37 21.76 -21.11
CA ILE A 169 6.32 21.95 -22.10
C ILE A 169 4.99 22.35 -21.44
N ALA A 170 4.63 21.71 -20.33
CA ALA A 170 3.41 22.04 -19.60
C ALA A 170 3.43 23.49 -19.09
N ILE A 171 4.54 23.93 -18.49
CA ILE A 171 4.72 25.32 -18.04
C ILE A 171 4.55 26.29 -19.21
N ARG A 172 5.18 26.03 -20.36
CA ARG A 172 5.02 26.86 -21.56
C ARG A 172 3.58 26.92 -22.07
N ILE A 173 2.83 25.82 -21.98
CA ILE A 173 1.39 25.80 -22.33
C ILE A 173 0.59 26.67 -21.36
N GLU A 174 0.80 26.54 -20.05
CA GLU A 174 0.13 27.36 -19.03
C GLU A 174 0.44 28.85 -19.23
N GLU A 175 1.69 29.19 -19.54
CA GLU A 175 2.12 30.55 -19.83
C GLU A 175 1.49 31.12 -21.11
N ALA A 176 1.38 30.31 -22.17
CA ALA A 176 0.77 30.72 -23.43
C ALA A 176 -0.75 30.91 -23.29
N LEU A 177 -1.42 30.04 -22.54
CA LEU A 177 -2.87 30.05 -22.35
C LEU A 177 -3.33 30.86 -21.13
N LYS A 178 -2.40 31.29 -20.27
CA LYS A 178 -2.64 32.02 -19.01
C LYS A 178 -3.64 31.31 -18.09
N VAL A 179 -3.52 29.98 -17.99
CA VAL A 179 -4.38 29.13 -17.14
C VAL A 179 -3.56 28.02 -16.51
N THR A 180 -3.90 27.65 -15.26
CA THR A 180 -3.38 26.43 -14.63
C THR A 180 -4.06 25.20 -15.22
N LEU A 181 -3.27 24.24 -15.64
CA LEU A 181 -3.65 23.00 -16.33
C LEU A 181 -3.06 21.76 -15.66
N ILE A 182 -1.94 21.91 -14.94
CA ILE A 182 -1.29 20.77 -14.30
C ILE A 182 -2.19 20.23 -13.19
N LEU A 183 -2.42 18.92 -13.22
CA LEU A 183 -3.23 18.20 -12.26
C LEU A 183 -2.38 17.63 -11.12
N PRO A 184 -2.90 17.63 -9.88
CA PRO A 184 -2.27 16.92 -8.78
C PRO A 184 -2.32 15.41 -9.01
N LEU A 185 -1.32 14.70 -8.50
CA LEU A 185 -1.28 13.25 -8.48
C LEU A 185 -1.70 12.75 -7.10
N ASP A 186 -2.50 11.69 -7.08
CA ASP A 186 -2.83 10.97 -5.85
C ASP A 186 -1.89 9.77 -5.70
N PRO A 187 -0.93 9.80 -4.75
CA PRO A 187 -0.01 8.70 -4.52
C PRO A 187 -0.67 7.45 -3.95
N PHE A 188 -1.90 7.57 -3.44
CA PHE A 188 -2.70 6.47 -2.92
C PHE A 188 -3.73 5.96 -3.91
N SER A 189 -3.77 6.51 -5.13
CA SER A 189 -4.71 6.07 -6.15
C SER A 189 -4.45 4.61 -6.53
N ARG A 190 -5.54 3.82 -6.57
CA ARG A 190 -5.53 2.46 -7.06
C ARG A 190 -5.76 2.52 -8.56
N SER A 191 -4.73 2.47 -9.40
CA SER A 191 -4.96 2.45 -10.85
C SER A 191 -5.53 1.09 -11.28
N GLU A 192 -6.61 1.14 -12.05
CA GLU A 192 -7.28 -0.03 -12.66
C GLU A 192 -6.41 -0.64 -13.78
N GLU A 193 -5.52 0.13 -14.44
CA GLU A 193 -4.59 -0.40 -15.44
C GLU A 193 -3.52 -1.33 -14.82
N LEU A 194 -3.23 -1.18 -13.52
CA LEU A 194 -2.42 -2.14 -12.79
C LEU A 194 -3.19 -3.43 -12.49
N ASP A 195 -4.53 -3.45 -12.58
CA ASP A 195 -5.43 -4.60 -12.36
C ASP A 195 -5.47 -5.62 -13.52
N GLU A 196 -5.10 -5.24 -14.74
CA GLU A 196 -5.21 -6.14 -15.90
C GLU A 196 -3.91 -6.91 -16.20
N ILE A 197 -2.74 -6.39 -15.80
CA ILE A 197 -1.48 -7.16 -15.77
C ILE A 197 -1.50 -8.20 -14.61
N ARG A 198 -2.52 -8.11 -13.75
CA ARG A 198 -2.69 -8.66 -12.40
C ARG A 198 -3.28 -10.09 -12.35
N ASP A 199 -3.59 -10.71 -13.50
CA ASP A 199 -4.17 -12.07 -13.61
C ASP A 199 -3.17 -13.19 -13.93
N SER A 200 -1.89 -12.88 -14.18
CA SER A 200 -0.88 -13.92 -14.53
C SER A 200 -0.13 -14.51 -13.33
N MET A 201 -0.43 -14.07 -12.11
CA MET A 201 0.34 -14.41 -10.90
C MET A 201 -0.57 -14.99 -9.81
N SER A 202 -1.35 -16.01 -10.15
CA SER A 202 -1.70 -17.05 -9.18
C SER A 202 -0.43 -17.83 -8.85
N ARG A 203 0.40 -17.33 -7.93
CA ARG A 203 1.44 -18.19 -7.35
C ARG A 203 0.75 -19.13 -6.37
N GLY A 204 0.64 -20.39 -6.79
CA GLY A 204 0.55 -21.52 -5.88
C GLY A 204 1.84 -21.62 -5.08
N GLU A 205 2.00 -20.76 -4.08
CA GLU A 205 2.91 -21.07 -2.99
C GLU A 205 2.26 -22.21 -2.20
N GLU A 206 2.94 -23.36 -2.14
CA GLU A 206 2.51 -24.49 -1.34
C GLU A 206 2.35 -24.04 0.12
N LEU A 207 1.24 -24.44 0.75
CA LEU A 207 1.02 -24.21 2.18
C LEU A 207 2.13 -24.94 2.94
N SER A 208 3.13 -24.21 3.43
CA SER A 208 4.31 -24.81 4.07
C SER A 208 4.05 -25.30 5.50
N SER A 209 2.80 -25.34 5.96
CA SER A 209 2.43 -25.64 7.33
C SER A 209 1.21 -26.54 7.39
N GLU A 210 1.33 -27.65 8.12
CA GLU A 210 0.21 -28.55 8.43
C GLU A 210 -0.99 -27.81 9.07
N VAL A 211 -0.73 -26.72 9.80
CA VAL A 211 -1.80 -25.91 10.39
C VAL A 211 -2.58 -25.19 9.29
N LEU A 212 -1.90 -24.54 8.34
CA LEU A 212 -2.56 -23.84 7.24
C LEU A 212 -3.29 -24.80 6.32
N GLU A 213 -2.69 -25.95 6.00
CA GLU A 213 -3.36 -27.03 5.25
C GLU A 213 -4.62 -27.54 5.95
N HIS A 214 -4.59 -27.63 7.28
CA HIS A 214 -5.78 -28.06 8.03
C HIS A 214 -6.87 -26.98 8.03
N LEU A 215 -6.50 -25.69 8.17
CA LEU A 215 -7.44 -24.58 8.05
C LEU A 215 -8.13 -24.56 6.68
N ASP A 216 -7.37 -24.80 5.61
CA ASP A 216 -7.89 -24.93 4.25
C ASP A 216 -8.87 -26.11 4.13
N ARG A 217 -8.48 -27.28 4.67
CA ARG A 217 -9.30 -28.50 4.64
C ARG A 217 -10.63 -28.39 5.39
N ILE A 218 -10.69 -27.62 6.48
CA ILE A 218 -11.95 -27.38 7.22
C ILE A 218 -12.80 -26.26 6.60
N GLY A 219 -12.34 -25.65 5.50
CA GLY A 219 -13.12 -24.75 4.66
C GLY A 219 -12.75 -23.27 4.74
N MET A 220 -11.67 -22.88 5.44
CA MET A 220 -11.17 -21.51 5.36
C MET A 220 -10.44 -21.31 4.05
N GLU A 221 -10.73 -20.24 3.30
CA GLU A 221 -9.86 -19.86 2.18
C GLU A 221 -8.51 -19.39 2.76
N VAL A 222 -7.39 -20.03 2.41
CA VAL A 222 -6.07 -19.68 2.94
C VAL A 222 -5.20 -19.05 1.86
N ILE A 223 -4.73 -17.83 2.14
CA ILE A 223 -3.79 -17.09 1.30
C ILE A 223 -2.47 -16.96 2.06
N PRO A 224 -1.41 -17.71 1.68
CA PRO A 224 -0.08 -17.56 2.27
C PRO A 224 0.47 -16.14 2.09
N THR A 225 1.12 -15.62 3.12
CA THR A 225 1.71 -14.27 3.10
C THR A 225 3.17 -14.32 3.57
N PRO A 226 4.10 -14.84 2.75
CA PRO A 226 5.51 -14.86 3.11
C PRO A 226 6.02 -13.43 3.33
N LYS A 227 6.95 -13.25 4.28
CA LYS A 227 7.50 -11.93 4.65
C LYS A 227 6.43 -10.92 5.12
N CYS A 228 5.35 -11.39 5.73
CA CYS A 228 4.41 -10.56 6.48
C CYS A 228 4.54 -10.79 7.98
N PRO A 229 4.00 -9.89 8.81
CA PRO A 229 3.88 -10.11 10.25
C PRO A 229 2.86 -11.20 10.61
N PHE A 230 2.12 -11.71 9.62
CA PHE A 230 1.24 -12.87 9.68
C PHE A 230 1.65 -13.90 8.62
N ASP A 231 1.36 -15.18 8.88
CA ASP A 231 1.75 -16.29 8.01
C ASP A 231 0.76 -16.49 6.87
N ALA A 232 -0.52 -16.16 7.10
CA ALA A 232 -1.56 -16.18 6.09
C ALA A 232 -2.65 -15.14 6.33
N LEU A 233 -3.35 -14.77 5.27
CA LEU A 233 -4.69 -14.21 5.33
C LEU A 233 -5.68 -15.35 5.12
N THR A 234 -6.58 -15.56 6.06
CA THR A 234 -7.59 -16.62 5.98
C THR A 234 -8.99 -16.02 5.94
N ARG A 235 -9.89 -16.56 5.12
CA ARG A 235 -11.28 -16.10 5.05
C ARG A 235 -12.26 -17.18 5.47
N ALA A 236 -13.21 -16.80 6.31
CA ALA A 236 -14.29 -17.66 6.78
C ALA A 236 -15.54 -16.82 7.01
N GLU A 237 -16.72 -17.32 6.62
CA GLU A 237 -18.02 -16.61 6.81
C GLU A 237 -18.04 -15.16 6.30
N GLY A 238 -17.27 -14.84 5.25
CA GLY A 238 -17.14 -13.47 4.72
C GLY A 238 -16.21 -12.56 5.54
N GLU A 239 -15.70 -13.01 6.69
CA GLU A 239 -14.70 -12.31 7.50
C GLU A 239 -13.27 -12.69 7.06
N MET A 240 -12.37 -11.71 7.06
CA MET A 240 -10.94 -11.92 6.83
C MET A 240 -10.18 -11.87 8.15
N PHE A 241 -9.27 -12.83 8.32
CA PHE A 241 -8.43 -12.98 9.49
C PHE A 241 -6.95 -12.94 9.08
N MET A 242 -6.15 -12.17 9.80
CA MET A 242 -4.70 -12.30 9.81
C MET A 242 -4.30 -13.44 10.74
N THR A 243 -3.71 -14.48 10.17
CA THR A 243 -3.44 -15.74 10.86
C THR A 243 -1.95 -15.94 10.98
N SER A 244 -1.48 -16.16 12.20
CA SER A 244 -0.09 -16.53 12.46
C SER A 244 0.03 -17.86 13.16
N ILE A 245 1.19 -18.48 13.02
CA ILE A 245 1.59 -19.67 13.76
C ILE A 245 2.77 -19.28 14.65
N GLY A 246 2.66 -19.58 15.94
CA GLY A 246 3.66 -19.17 16.92
C GLY A 246 3.95 -20.23 17.97
N ASP A 247 5.24 -20.41 18.27
CA ASP A 247 5.67 -21.21 19.41
C ASP A 247 5.43 -20.45 20.73
N PRO A 248 5.07 -21.16 21.83
CA PRO A 248 4.97 -20.56 23.15
C PRO A 248 6.28 -19.90 23.60
N GLY A 249 6.22 -18.67 24.11
CA GLY A 249 7.39 -17.96 24.64
C GLY A 249 7.28 -16.45 24.58
N ALA A 250 8.36 -15.72 24.83
CA ALA A 250 8.36 -14.26 24.80
C ALA A 250 8.06 -13.66 23.41
N SER A 251 8.38 -14.41 22.34
CA SER A 251 8.09 -14.04 20.95
C SER A 251 6.59 -13.94 20.66
N ILE A 252 5.78 -14.83 21.24
CA ILE A 252 4.33 -14.85 20.98
C ILE A 252 3.62 -13.61 21.53
N ASN A 253 4.11 -13.05 22.64
CA ASN A 253 3.58 -11.80 23.20
C ASN A 253 3.82 -10.61 22.27
N ARG A 254 5.01 -10.54 21.66
CA ARG A 254 5.34 -9.51 20.67
C ARG A 254 4.50 -9.69 19.41
N LEU A 255 4.37 -10.92 18.92
CA LEU A 255 3.54 -11.24 17.75
C LEU A 255 2.07 -10.86 17.99
N GLY A 256 1.48 -11.26 19.12
CA GLY A 256 0.09 -10.91 19.46
C GLY A 256 -0.14 -9.40 19.56
N THR A 257 0.82 -8.65 20.10
CA THR A 257 0.75 -7.18 20.14
C THR A 257 0.85 -6.57 18.74
N THR A 258 1.76 -7.08 17.89
CA THR A 258 1.90 -6.63 16.49
C THR A 258 0.62 -6.87 15.71
N LEU A 259 0.06 -8.09 15.77
CA LEU A 259 -1.18 -8.43 15.07
C LEU A 259 -2.36 -7.62 15.58
N SER A 260 -2.45 -7.36 16.90
CA SER A 260 -3.49 -6.50 17.46
C SER A 260 -3.45 -5.08 16.87
N ASN A 261 -2.25 -4.48 16.80
CA ASN A 261 -2.09 -3.14 16.24
C ASN A 261 -2.47 -3.11 14.74
N ILE A 262 -2.06 -4.11 13.96
CA ILE A 262 -2.40 -4.20 12.54
C ILE A 262 -3.90 -4.47 12.35
N SER A 263 -4.49 -5.33 13.18
CA SER A 263 -5.93 -5.64 13.17
C SER A 263 -6.76 -4.40 13.42
N ARG A 264 -6.35 -3.57 14.37
CA ARG A 264 -7.00 -2.30 14.66
C ARG A 264 -6.97 -1.35 13.47
N VAL A 265 -5.80 -1.16 12.84
CA VAL A 265 -5.64 -0.26 11.69
C VAL A 265 -6.34 -0.78 10.43
N THR A 266 -6.25 -2.08 10.15
CA THR A 266 -6.82 -2.68 8.94
C THR A 266 -8.33 -2.92 9.04
N GLY A 267 -8.86 -3.01 10.27
CA GLY A 267 -10.23 -3.46 10.52
C GLY A 267 -10.45 -4.97 10.29
N ASN A 268 -9.40 -5.72 9.93
CA ASN A 268 -9.47 -7.17 9.78
C ASN A 268 -9.18 -7.84 11.11
N GLU A 269 -9.87 -8.94 11.40
CA GLU A 269 -9.64 -9.71 12.62
C GLU A 269 -8.27 -10.42 12.55
N SER A 270 -7.82 -10.96 13.67
CA SER A 270 -6.58 -11.73 13.72
C SER A 270 -6.66 -12.85 14.74
N PHE A 271 -5.85 -13.88 14.58
CA PHE A 271 -5.63 -14.91 15.60
C PHE A 271 -4.27 -15.59 15.41
N ILE A 272 -3.78 -16.22 16.47
CA ILE A 272 -2.53 -16.99 16.46
C ILE A 272 -2.83 -18.44 16.77
N VAL A 273 -2.36 -19.35 15.91
CA VAL A 273 -2.32 -20.77 16.19
C VAL A 273 -1.04 -21.13 16.93
N THR A 274 -1.16 -21.75 18.10
CA THR A 274 0.01 -22.15 18.91
C THR A 274 0.34 -23.62 18.71
N THR A 275 1.60 -23.90 18.40
CA THR A 275 2.14 -25.26 18.21
C THR A 275 2.30 -26.02 19.53
N GLY A 276 2.39 -25.29 20.65
CA GLY A 276 2.53 -25.84 21.99
C GLY A 276 1.52 -25.26 23.00
N PRO A 277 1.55 -25.73 24.26
CA PRO A 277 0.62 -25.30 25.29
C PRO A 277 0.89 -23.85 25.72
N VAL A 278 -0.17 -23.05 25.79
CA VAL A 278 -0.16 -21.68 26.32
C VAL A 278 -1.26 -21.54 27.37
N LYS A 279 -0.92 -20.88 28.49
CA LYS A 279 -1.90 -20.58 29.56
C LYS A 279 -2.83 -19.42 29.17
N ALA A 280 -2.32 -18.46 28.40
CA ALA A 280 -3.10 -17.34 27.92
C ALA A 280 -4.04 -17.79 26.80
N ARG A 281 -5.23 -17.19 26.75
CA ARG A 281 -6.20 -17.38 25.65
C ARG A 281 -6.25 -16.20 24.68
N ASN A 282 -5.63 -15.09 25.05
CA ASN A 282 -5.63 -13.84 24.30
C ASN A 282 -4.36 -13.04 24.64
N ILE A 283 -3.83 -12.31 23.67
CA ILE A 283 -2.73 -11.37 23.83
C ILE A 283 -3.14 -10.04 23.21
N ALA A 284 -3.33 -9.01 24.02
CA ALA A 284 -3.61 -7.64 23.58
C ALA A 284 -4.81 -7.52 22.62
N GLY A 285 -5.82 -8.40 22.72
CA GLY A 285 -6.96 -8.46 21.80
C GLY A 285 -6.86 -9.59 20.77
N THR A 286 -5.67 -10.14 20.52
CA THR A 286 -5.43 -11.24 19.57
C THR A 286 -5.70 -12.60 20.23
N PRO A 287 -6.70 -13.38 19.79
CA PRO A 287 -6.96 -14.75 20.24
C PRO A 287 -5.76 -15.67 20.01
N LEU A 288 -5.48 -16.53 20.98
CA LEU A 288 -4.60 -17.68 20.80
C LEU A 288 -5.48 -18.91 20.65
N ILE A 289 -5.23 -19.77 19.68
CA ILE A 289 -5.90 -21.06 19.46
C ILE A 289 -4.82 -22.12 19.38
N SER A 290 -4.91 -23.22 20.12
CA SER A 290 -3.89 -24.27 19.98
C SER A 290 -4.09 -25.07 18.69
N ALA A 291 -3.02 -25.63 18.12
CA ALA A 291 -3.12 -26.52 16.97
C ALA A 291 -4.03 -27.73 17.23
N ARG A 292 -4.14 -28.19 18.49
CA ARG A 292 -5.13 -29.20 18.90
C ARG A 292 -6.55 -28.69 18.75
N GLU A 293 -6.86 -27.50 19.26
CA GLU A 293 -8.20 -26.92 19.16
C GLU A 293 -8.63 -26.66 17.71
N VAL A 294 -7.69 -26.30 16.84
CA VAL A 294 -7.92 -26.23 15.39
C VAL A 294 -8.26 -27.61 14.82
N LYS A 295 -7.53 -28.66 15.22
CA LYS A 295 -7.76 -30.05 14.78
C LYS A 295 -9.05 -30.66 15.33
N ASP A 296 -9.45 -30.28 16.55
CA ASP A 296 -10.63 -30.80 17.25
C ASP A 296 -11.92 -30.08 16.81
N SER A 297 -11.82 -28.94 16.12
CA SER A 297 -12.96 -28.22 15.56
C SER A 297 -13.61 -29.04 14.45
N ARG A 298 -14.92 -29.28 14.53
CA ARG A 298 -15.67 -30.11 13.59
C ARG A 298 -15.90 -29.43 12.25
N ASP A 299 -16.11 -28.11 12.29
CA ASP A 299 -16.36 -27.27 11.13
C ASP A 299 -15.77 -25.87 11.33
N ILE A 300 -15.82 -25.08 10.25
CA ILE A 300 -15.34 -23.70 10.22
C ILE A 300 -16.08 -22.78 11.20
N ASN A 301 -17.37 -23.01 11.43
CA ASN A 301 -18.20 -22.16 12.29
C ASN A 301 -17.77 -22.33 13.75
N GLU A 302 -17.50 -23.57 14.19
CA GLU A 302 -16.99 -23.87 15.53
C GLU A 302 -15.65 -23.19 15.81
N LEU A 303 -14.75 -23.18 14.82
CA LEU A 303 -13.46 -22.49 14.93
C LEU A 303 -13.64 -20.96 14.99
N VAL A 304 -14.47 -20.39 14.12
CA VAL A 304 -14.74 -18.95 14.08
C VAL A 304 -15.39 -18.49 15.40
N ASP A 305 -16.34 -19.26 15.94
CA ASP A 305 -16.97 -18.97 17.23
C ASP A 305 -15.97 -19.02 18.38
N LEU A 306 -15.02 -19.97 18.35
CA LEU A 306 -13.94 -20.04 19.33
C LEU A 306 -13.03 -18.80 19.27
N ILE A 307 -12.66 -18.36 18.06
CA ILE A 307 -11.87 -17.14 17.84
C ILE A 307 -12.63 -15.92 18.39
N ARG A 308 -13.90 -15.76 18.02
CA ARG A 308 -14.77 -14.66 18.49
C ARG A 308 -14.92 -14.67 20.01
N HIS A 309 -15.08 -15.84 20.62
CA HIS A 309 -15.19 -15.99 22.07
C HIS A 309 -13.91 -15.53 22.78
N ARG A 310 -12.72 -15.98 22.34
CA ARG A 310 -11.44 -15.59 22.94
C ARG A 310 -11.11 -14.11 22.77
N ARG A 311 -11.57 -13.51 21.69
CA ARG A 311 -11.45 -12.07 21.48
C ARG A 311 -12.22 -11.27 22.53
N LYS A 312 -13.44 -11.69 22.85
CA LYS A 312 -14.27 -11.04 23.89
C LYS A 312 -13.65 -11.12 25.28
N ILE A 313 -12.94 -12.21 25.59
CA ILE A 313 -12.23 -12.37 26.87
C ILE A 313 -11.11 -11.31 27.02
N GLY A 314 -10.38 -11.01 25.94
CA GLY A 314 -9.26 -10.05 25.99
C GLY A 314 -9.66 -8.57 25.98
N ARG A 315 -10.95 -8.25 25.78
CA ARG A 315 -11.49 -6.87 25.84
C ARG A 315 -12.09 -6.51 27.21
N ARG A 316 -12.13 -7.46 28.15
CA ARG A 316 -12.51 -7.25 29.55
C ARG A 316 -11.27 -7.07 30.41
#